data_AF-W2TKX9-F1
#
_entry.id   AF-W2TKX9-F1
#
_cell.length_a   1.000
_cell.length_b   1.000
_cell.length_c   1.000
_cell.angle_alpha   90.00
_cell.angle_beta   90.00
_cell.angle_gamma   90.00
#
_symmetry.space_group_name_H-M   'P 1'
#
loop_
_entity.id
_entity.type
_entity.pdbx_description
1 polymer ?
#
loop_
_entity_poly.entity_id
_entity_poly.type
_entity_poly.pdbx_seq_one_letter_code
_entity_poly.pdbx_strand_id
1 'polypeptide(L)'
;MIVRDAIKRCPQLVCLPYAFDEYRVVAKAIYTIVSRYTLEIKAVSCDEMYIDFTNLLKEVCYFGVFRFLLAVVLRINNAASVAEHLRAEIKRETGCPASVGIGSNTLIARLATRYAKPDGVRYVPSSESDFFIANEK
;
A
#
# COMPACT_ATOMS: atom_id res chain seq x y z
N MET A 1 -2.47 -24.62 -1.65
CA MET A 1 -3.69 -25.45 -1.56
C MET A 1 -3.95 -26.03 -2.94
N ILE A 2 -4.24 -27.33 -3.06
CA ILE A 2 -4.56 -27.95 -4.36
C ILE A 2 -6.04 -27.65 -4.69
N VAL A 3 -6.36 -27.35 -5.96
CA VAL A 3 -7.73 -27.02 -6.40
C VAL A 3 -8.74 -28.08 -5.99
N ARG A 4 -8.38 -29.37 -6.12
CA ARG A 4 -9.20 -30.50 -5.67
C ARG A 4 -9.63 -30.37 -4.20
N ASP A 5 -8.71 -29.98 -3.32
CA ASP A 5 -8.99 -29.88 -1.88
C ASP A 5 -9.76 -28.59 -1.56
N ALA A 6 -9.56 -27.53 -2.34
CA ALA A 6 -10.33 -26.29 -2.24
C ALA A 6 -11.81 -26.51 -2.61
N ILE A 7 -12.09 -27.24 -3.70
CA ILE A 7 -13.45 -27.59 -4.13
C ILE A 7 -14.15 -28.46 -3.08
N LYS A 8 -13.44 -29.42 -2.45
CA LYS A 8 -14.00 -30.21 -1.34
C LYS A 8 -14.47 -29.35 -0.17
N ARG A 9 -13.75 -28.26 0.14
CA ARG A 9 -14.08 -27.33 1.23
C ARG A 9 -15.13 -26.30 0.82
N CYS A 10 -15.21 -25.96 -0.46
CA CYS A 10 -16.12 -24.97 -1.02
C CYS A 10 -16.66 -25.49 -2.38
N PRO A 11 -17.75 -26.30 -2.38
CA PRO A 11 -18.27 -26.92 -3.59
C PRO A 11 -18.72 -25.93 -4.68
N GLN A 12 -19.07 -24.71 -4.29
CA GLN A 12 -19.46 -23.61 -5.17
C GLN A 12 -18.28 -22.77 -5.70
N LEU A 13 -17.03 -23.21 -5.49
CA LEU A 13 -15.84 -22.49 -5.95
C LEU A 13 -15.79 -22.40 -7.48
N VAL A 14 -15.82 -21.18 -8.00
CA VAL A 14 -15.66 -20.90 -9.43
C VAL A 14 -14.17 -20.72 -9.75
N CYS A 15 -13.65 -21.50 -10.69
CA CYS A 15 -12.27 -21.37 -11.17
C CYS A 15 -12.22 -20.51 -12.43
N LEU A 16 -11.39 -19.48 -12.43
CA LEU A 16 -11.16 -18.60 -13.58
C LEU A 16 -9.81 -18.93 -14.24
N PRO A 17 -9.68 -18.79 -15.57
CA PRO A 17 -8.39 -18.92 -16.25
C PRO A 17 -7.47 -17.75 -15.89
N TYR A 18 -6.17 -17.93 -16.10
CA TYR A 18 -5.19 -16.87 -15.89
C TYR A 18 -5.27 -15.80 -16.99
N ALA A 19 -5.22 -14.54 -16.59
CA ALA A 19 -5.15 -13.37 -17.48
C ALA A 19 -3.83 -12.60 -17.25
N PHE A 20 -2.70 -13.22 -17.61
CA PHE A 20 -1.36 -12.70 -17.29
C PHE A 20 -1.09 -11.29 -17.83
N ASP A 21 -1.62 -10.96 -19.00
CA ASP A 21 -1.41 -9.65 -19.60
C ASP A 21 -2.18 -8.56 -18.86
N GLU A 22 -3.39 -8.85 -18.37
CA GLU A 22 -4.16 -7.94 -17.52
C GLU A 22 -3.43 -7.68 -16.20
N TYR A 23 -2.88 -8.72 -15.58
CA TYR A 23 -2.10 -8.57 -14.34
C TYR A 23 -0.88 -7.66 -14.55
N ARG A 24 -0.19 -7.77 -15.70
CA ARG A 24 0.95 -6.91 -16.04
C ARG A 24 0.53 -5.46 -16.24
N VAL A 25 -0.61 -5.22 -16.89
CA VAL A 25 -1.14 -3.87 -17.10
C VAL A 25 -1.45 -3.22 -15.76
N VAL A 26 -2.17 -3.91 -14.88
CA VAL A 26 -2.52 -3.40 -13.54
C VAL A 26 -1.26 -3.18 -12.69
N ALA A 27 -0.33 -4.13 -12.65
CA ALA A 27 0.92 -3.98 -11.93
C ALA A 27 1.69 -2.72 -12.37
N LYS A 28 1.85 -2.52 -13.68
CA LYS A 28 2.51 -1.31 -14.21
C LYS A 28 1.78 -0.03 -13.83
N ALA A 29 0.45 -0.03 -13.86
CA ALA A 29 -0.34 1.13 -13.46
C ALA A 29 -0.09 1.49 -11.99
N ILE A 30 -0.07 0.50 -11.08
CA ILE A 30 0.22 0.72 -9.65
C ILE A 30 1.59 1.36 -9.45
N TYR A 31 2.65 0.81 -10.07
CA TYR A 31 4.00 1.39 -9.99
C TYR A 31 4.07 2.79 -10.59
N THR A 32 3.35 3.05 -11.68
CA THR A 32 3.28 4.37 -12.34
C THR A 32 2.56 5.39 -11.48
N ILE A 33 1.52 5.00 -10.74
CA ILE A 33 0.82 5.89 -9.80
C ILE A 33 1.77 6.26 -8.67
N VAL A 34 2.41 5.28 -8.04
CA VAL A 34 3.31 5.51 -6.89
C VAL A 34 4.51 6.35 -7.28
N SER A 35 5.08 6.16 -8.47
CA SER A 35 6.25 6.92 -8.95
C SER A 35 5.97 8.41 -9.18
N ARG A 36 4.70 8.83 -9.27
CA ARG A 36 4.31 10.26 -9.28
C ARG A 36 4.58 10.94 -7.93
N TYR A 37 4.66 10.17 -6.84
CA TYR A 37 4.80 10.70 -5.47
C TYR A 37 6.23 10.57 -4.94
N THR A 38 6.86 9.42 -5.17
CA THR A 38 8.23 9.15 -4.74
C THR A 38 8.92 8.22 -5.71
N LEU A 39 10.21 8.44 -5.92
CA LEU A 39 11.07 7.52 -6.68
C LEU A 39 11.81 6.54 -5.76
N GLU A 40 11.70 6.73 -4.44
CA GLU A 40 12.28 5.85 -3.42
C GLU A 40 11.43 4.59 -3.25
N ILE A 41 11.40 3.77 -4.31
CA ILE A 41 10.59 2.55 -4.42
C ILE A 41 11.50 1.33 -4.39
N LYS A 42 11.19 0.38 -3.52
CA LYS A 42 11.78 -0.97 -3.55
C LYS A 42 10.71 -1.97 -4.00
N ALA A 43 10.84 -2.44 -5.23
CA ALA A 43 9.97 -3.47 -5.79
C ALA A 43 10.10 -4.80 -5.02
N VAL A 44 8.97 -5.44 -4.70
CA VAL A 44 8.92 -6.76 -4.04
C VAL A 44 8.29 -7.79 -4.96
N SER A 45 7.13 -7.45 -5.54
CA SER A 45 6.40 -8.28 -6.50
C SER A 45 5.63 -7.38 -7.49
N CYS A 46 4.77 -7.99 -8.32
CA CYS A 46 3.86 -7.26 -9.20
C CYS A 46 2.78 -6.47 -8.45
N ASP A 47 2.42 -6.88 -7.23
CA ASP A 47 1.37 -6.28 -6.39
C ASP A 47 1.89 -5.71 -5.05
N GLU A 48 3.18 -5.84 -4.76
CA GLU A 48 3.80 -5.40 -3.50
C GLU A 48 5.07 -4.58 -3.76
N MET A 49 5.22 -3.49 -3.01
CA MET A 49 6.41 -2.63 -3.01
C MET A 49 6.58 -1.96 -1.64
N TYR A 50 7.81 -1.58 -1.31
CA TYR A 50 8.08 -0.61 -0.24
C TYR A 50 8.33 0.76 -0.83
N ILE A 51 7.92 1.78 -0.09
CA ILE A 51 8.04 3.19 -0.47
C ILE A 51 8.55 3.98 0.72
N ASP A 52 9.54 4.85 0.50
CA ASP A 52 9.99 5.80 1.51
C ASP A 52 9.34 7.18 1.26
N PHE A 53 8.57 7.64 2.24
CA PHE A 53 7.93 8.96 2.25
C PHE A 53 8.58 9.96 3.18
N THR A 54 9.73 9.64 3.79
CA THR A 54 10.40 10.51 4.76
C THR A 54 10.67 11.90 4.18
N ASN A 55 11.20 11.98 2.96
CA ASN A 55 11.49 13.26 2.31
C ASN A 55 10.21 14.01 1.91
N LEU A 56 9.21 13.30 1.38
CA LEU A 56 7.92 13.87 1.02
C LEU A 56 7.23 14.51 2.24
N LEU A 57 7.25 13.83 3.39
CA LEU A 57 6.65 14.34 4.63
C LEU A 57 7.44 15.51 5.23
N LYS A 58 8.77 15.50 5.15
CA LYS A 58 9.62 16.61 5.61
C LYS A 58 9.44 17.88 4.77
N GLU A 59 9.32 17.72 3.46
CA GLU A 59 9.13 18.85 2.54
C GLU A 59 7.76 19.50 2.67
N VAL A 60 6.71 18.75 3.04
CA VAL A 60 5.40 19.33 3.38
C VAL A 60 5.50 20.25 4.61
N CYS A 61 6.45 19.99 5.52
CA CYS A 61 6.71 20.87 6.66
C CYS A 61 7.57 22.10 6.32
N TYR A 62 8.35 22.08 5.23
CA TYR A 62 9.16 23.21 4.78
C TYR A 62 8.44 23.98 3.67
N PHE A 63 7.90 25.15 4.03
CA PHE A 63 7.05 26.03 3.22
C PHE A 63 7.65 26.38 1.83
N GLY A 64 7.36 25.57 0.81
CA GLY A 64 7.64 25.87 -0.60
C GLY A 64 6.35 26.12 -1.39
N VAL A 65 6.26 27.27 -2.06
CA VAL A 65 5.03 27.82 -2.69
C VAL A 65 4.35 26.85 -3.67
N PHE A 66 5.12 26.02 -4.39
CA PHE A 66 4.60 25.07 -5.38
C PHE A 66 4.00 23.78 -4.76
N ARG A 67 4.40 23.41 -3.54
CA ARG A 67 3.95 22.18 -2.84
C ARG A 67 2.98 22.46 -1.69
N PHE A 68 2.83 23.72 -1.28
CA PHE A 68 1.74 24.20 -0.43
C PHE A 68 0.37 23.89 -1.06
N LEU A 69 0.24 24.03 -2.39
CA LEU A 69 -0.99 23.66 -3.09
C LEU A 69 -1.25 22.15 -2.98
N LEU A 70 -0.24 21.29 -3.00
CA LEU A 70 -0.42 19.85 -2.84
C LEU A 70 -0.90 19.48 -1.42
N ALA A 71 -0.29 20.07 -0.39
CA ALA A 71 -0.72 19.87 1.00
C ALA A 71 -2.12 20.43 1.29
N VAL A 72 -2.48 21.59 0.71
CA VAL A 72 -3.79 22.23 0.87
C VAL A 72 -4.88 21.56 0.04
N VAL A 73 -4.58 21.15 -1.20
CA VAL A 73 -5.54 20.52 -2.12
C VAL A 73 -5.75 19.05 -1.79
N LEU A 74 -4.71 18.31 -1.39
CA LEU A 74 -4.81 16.88 -1.07
C LEU A 74 -5.02 16.58 0.43
N ARG A 75 -5.02 17.60 1.30
CA ARG A 75 -5.12 17.45 2.78
C ARG A 75 -4.09 16.47 3.36
N ILE A 76 -2.91 16.42 2.77
CA ILE A 76 -1.83 15.54 3.22
C ILE A 76 -1.17 16.19 4.43
N ASN A 77 -1.47 15.66 5.62
CA ASN A 77 -0.95 16.16 6.90
C ASN A 77 -0.26 15.07 7.74
N ASN A 78 -0.40 13.81 7.35
CA ASN A 78 0.25 12.67 8.00
C ASN A 78 0.46 11.50 7.02
N ALA A 79 1.28 10.52 7.39
CA ALA A 79 1.54 9.35 6.54
C ALA A 79 0.28 8.55 6.18
N ALA A 80 -0.70 8.48 7.09
CA ALA A 80 -1.96 7.77 6.86
C ALA A 80 -2.80 8.43 5.76
N SER A 81 -2.85 9.76 5.70
CA SER A 81 -3.56 10.51 4.66
C SER A 81 -2.97 10.27 3.27
N VAL A 82 -1.64 10.20 3.15
CA VAL A 82 -0.96 9.83 1.90
C VAL A 82 -1.36 8.42 1.48
N ALA A 83 -1.35 7.47 2.40
CA ALA A 83 -1.72 6.09 2.13
C ALA A 83 -3.19 5.97 1.68
N GLU A 84 -4.12 6.67 2.32
CA GLU A 84 -5.53 6.70 1.90
C GLU A 84 -5.68 7.31 0.51
N HIS A 85 -4.96 8.39 0.22
CA HIS A 85 -4.99 9.02 -1.10
C HIS A 85 -4.49 8.07 -2.20
N LEU A 86 -3.33 7.42 -1.98
CA LEU A 86 -2.77 6.44 -2.90
C LEU A 86 -3.72 5.27 -3.13
N ARG A 87 -4.33 4.73 -2.06
CA ARG A 87 -5.31 3.65 -2.17
C ARG A 87 -6.51 4.06 -3.01
N ALA A 88 -7.04 5.26 -2.78
CA ALA A 88 -8.17 5.79 -3.55
C ALA A 88 -7.81 5.98 -5.04
N GLU A 89 -6.62 6.49 -5.35
CA GLU A 89 -6.14 6.65 -6.72
C GLU A 89 -5.91 5.29 -7.41
N ILE A 90 -5.27 4.34 -6.73
CA ILE A 90 -5.10 2.97 -7.24
C ILE A 90 -6.45 2.35 -7.54
N LYS A 91 -7.42 2.45 -6.62
CA LYS A 91 -8.77 1.90 -6.82
C LYS A 91 -9.51 2.57 -7.96
N ARG A 92 -9.33 3.88 -8.15
CA ARG A 92 -9.93 4.65 -9.25
C ARG A 92 -9.34 4.27 -10.62
N GLU A 93 -8.02 4.12 -10.72
CA GLU A 93 -7.36 3.81 -12.01
C GLU A 93 -7.41 2.33 -12.37
N THR A 94 -7.35 1.43 -11.38
CA THR A 94 -7.24 -0.02 -11.63
C THR A 94 -8.53 -0.80 -11.33
N GLY A 95 -9.46 -0.23 -10.57
CA GLY A 95 -10.60 -0.94 -10.00
C GLY A 95 -10.25 -1.87 -8.83
N CYS A 96 -8.97 -2.03 -8.49
CA CYS A 96 -8.51 -2.94 -7.45
C CYS A 96 -8.24 -2.19 -6.13
N PRO A 97 -8.74 -2.68 -4.98
CA PRO A 97 -8.38 -2.14 -3.68
C PRO A 97 -6.94 -2.52 -3.32
N ALA A 98 -6.28 -1.66 -2.53
CA ALA A 98 -4.95 -1.91 -1.98
C ALA A 98 -4.98 -1.72 -0.46
N SER A 99 -4.10 -2.42 0.25
CA SER A 99 -3.89 -2.25 1.70
C SER A 99 -2.48 -1.73 1.96
N VAL A 100 -2.32 -0.84 2.93
CA VAL A 100 -1.03 -0.18 3.20
C VAL A 100 -0.70 -0.26 4.69
N GLY A 101 0.47 -0.83 5.00
CA GLY A 101 1.08 -0.75 6.32
C GLY A 101 2.17 0.31 6.35
N ILE A 102 2.18 1.11 7.42
CA ILE A 102 3.12 2.20 7.62
C ILE A 102 3.86 1.94 8.93
N GLY A 103 5.19 2.02 8.89
CA GLY A 103 6.04 1.81 10.05
C GLY A 103 7.37 2.55 9.93
N SER A 104 8.15 2.52 11.01
CA SER A 104 9.48 3.14 11.09
C SER A 104 10.54 2.46 10.22
N ASN A 105 10.27 1.22 9.77
CA ASN A 105 11.13 0.44 8.89
C ASN A 105 10.31 -0.57 8.07
N THR A 106 10.97 -1.27 7.15
CA THR A 106 10.31 -2.22 6.24
C THR A 106 9.68 -3.41 6.96
N LEU A 107 10.25 -3.87 8.08
CA LEU A 107 9.70 -4.98 8.87
C LEU A 107 8.36 -4.58 9.47
N ILE A 108 8.32 -3.46 10.21
CA ILE A 108 7.09 -2.95 10.83
C ILE A 108 6.03 -2.65 9.77
N ALA A 109 6.39 -2.03 8.66
CA ALA A 109 5.46 -1.73 7.58
C ALA A 109 4.83 -3.00 6.98
N ARG A 110 5.63 -4.06 6.75
CA ARG A 110 5.13 -5.34 6.25
C ARG A 110 4.17 -6.01 7.23
N LEU A 111 4.51 -6.01 8.52
CA LEU A 111 3.66 -6.56 9.57
C LEU A 111 2.35 -5.76 9.70
N ALA A 112 2.43 -4.43 9.73
CA ALA A 112 1.26 -3.54 9.74
C ALA A 112 0.31 -3.81 8.56
N THR A 113 0.85 -4.13 7.38
CA THR A 113 0.06 -4.44 6.18
C THR A 113 -0.82 -5.67 6.39
N ARG A 114 -0.42 -6.65 7.21
CA ARG A 114 -1.25 -7.82 7.53
C ARG A 114 -2.54 -7.42 8.24
N TYR A 115 -2.43 -6.51 9.21
CA TYR A 115 -3.57 -5.98 9.97
C TYR A 115 -4.38 -4.93 9.19
N ALA A 116 -3.80 -4.36 8.13
CA ALA A 116 -4.49 -3.44 7.23
C ALA A 116 -5.37 -4.17 6.19
N LYS A 117 -5.16 -5.48 5.97
CA LYS A 117 -5.94 -6.26 5.01
C LYS A 117 -7.30 -6.66 5.59
N PRO A 118 -8.39 -6.66 4.79
CA PRO A 118 -8.48 -6.17 3.41
C PRO A 118 -8.82 -4.66 3.31
N ASP A 119 -8.42 -4.02 2.21
CA ASP A 119 -8.76 -2.61 1.84
C ASP A 119 -8.68 -1.64 3.04
N GLY A 120 -7.54 -1.57 3.73
CA GLY A 120 -7.31 -0.67 4.87
C GLY A 120 -5.91 -0.07 4.94
N VAL A 121 -5.72 0.86 5.89
CA VAL A 121 -4.42 1.42 6.27
C VAL A 121 -4.15 1.10 7.74
N ARG A 122 -2.92 0.68 8.06
CA ARG A 122 -2.46 0.54 9.44
C ARG A 122 -1.15 1.29 9.63
N TYR A 123 -1.15 2.27 10.53
CA TYR A 123 0.05 2.96 10.99
C TYR A 123 0.51 2.42 12.34
N VAL A 124 1.80 2.14 12.46
CA VAL A 124 2.46 1.73 13.70
C VAL A 124 3.52 2.78 14.05
N PRO A 125 3.30 3.58 15.10
CA PRO A 125 4.28 4.54 15.60
C PRO A 125 5.58 3.88 16.05
N SER A 126 6.70 4.62 15.99
CA SER A 126 8.00 4.11 16.46
C SER A 126 7.96 3.72 17.95
N SER A 127 7.19 4.42 18.79
CA SER A 127 7.04 4.11 20.22
C SER A 127 6.32 2.79 20.50
N GLU A 128 5.53 2.30 19.55
CA GLU A 128 4.76 1.06 19.68
C GLU A 128 5.42 -0.12 18.95
N SER A 129 6.56 0.11 18.28
CA SER A 129 7.18 -0.89 17.40
C SER A 129 7.59 -2.17 18.13
N ASP A 130 8.18 -2.06 19.33
CA ASP A 130 8.62 -3.22 20.12
C ASP A 130 7.43 -4.05 20.61
N PHE A 131 6.38 -3.38 21.10
CA PHE A 131 5.15 -4.03 21.52
C PHE A 131 4.46 -4.70 20.33
N PHE A 132 4.47 -4.06 19.17
CA PHE A 132 3.86 -4.59 17.96
C PHE A 132 4.57 -5.87 17.48
N ILE A 133 5.90 -5.90 17.48
CA ILE A 133 6.68 -7.10 17.14
C ILE A 133 6.45 -8.21 18.17
N ALA A 134 6.46 -7.88 19.47
CA ALA A 134 6.32 -8.87 20.55
C ALA A 134 4.97 -9.62 20.52
N ASN A 135 3.94 -9.00 19.93
CA ASN A 135 2.60 -9.59 19.80
C ASN A 135 2.35 -10.22 18.42
N GLU A 136 3.34 -10.24 17.53
CA GLU A 136 3.24 -10.94 16.26
C GLU A 136 3.30 -12.46 16.54
N LYS A 137 2.24 -13.17 16.14
CA LYS A 137 2.13 -14.63 16.30
C LYS A 137 2.66 -15.39 15.08
#